data_AF-A0A948WSJ3-F1
#
_entry.id   AF-A0A948WSJ3-F1
#
_cell.length_a   1.000
_cell.length_b   1.000
_cell.length_c   1.000
_cell.angle_alpha   90.00
_cell.angle_beta   90.00
_cell.angle_gamma   90.00
#
_symmetry.space_group_name_H-M   'P 1'
#
loop_
_entity.id
_entity.type
_entity.pdbx_description
1 polymer ?
#
loop_
_entity_poly.entity_id
_entity_poly.type
_entity_poly.pdbx_seq_one_letter_code
_entity_poly.pdbx_strand_id
1 'polypeptide(L)'
;MTVSQIFDPDRWTQVAGFDFTDITYHRAKEHGTVRIAFNRPEIRNAFRPHTVDELFTALDHARQTSDVGCVILTGNGPSPKDGGWAFCSGGDQRIRGRAGYQYADGDSLAASDPARTGRLHILEVQRLIRFMPKVVICVVPGWAAG
;
A
#
# COMPACT_ATOMS: atom_id res chain seq x y z
N MET A 1 -8.88 13.33 -11.57
CA MET A 1 -7.82 12.32 -11.77
C MET A 1 -8.41 10.97 -11.39
N THR A 2 -8.23 9.95 -12.22
CA THR A 2 -8.68 8.58 -11.94
C THR A 2 -7.70 7.89 -10.99
N VAL A 3 -8.21 7.21 -9.96
CA VAL A 3 -7.41 6.48 -8.94
C VAL A 3 -6.49 5.44 -9.58
N SER A 4 -6.98 4.73 -10.58
CA SER A 4 -6.24 3.80 -11.43
C SER A 4 -7.09 3.51 -12.67
N GLN A 5 -6.46 3.07 -13.75
CA GLN A 5 -7.20 2.66 -14.95
C GLN A 5 -8.10 1.42 -14.72
N ILE A 6 -7.75 0.54 -13.78
CA ILE A 6 -8.56 -0.65 -13.42
C ILE A 6 -9.52 -0.38 -12.25
N PHE A 7 -9.71 0.89 -11.88
CA PHE A 7 -10.59 1.28 -10.79
C PHE A 7 -11.90 1.85 -11.33
N ASP A 8 -13.01 1.27 -10.89
CA ASP A 8 -14.36 1.70 -11.23
C ASP A 8 -14.96 2.57 -10.10
N PRO A 9 -15.01 3.90 -10.24
CA PRO A 9 -15.50 4.79 -9.18
C PRO A 9 -16.98 4.59 -8.83
N ASP A 10 -17.77 3.97 -9.71
CA ASP A 10 -19.18 3.73 -9.42
C ASP A 10 -19.36 2.60 -8.39
N ARG A 11 -18.36 1.73 -8.22
CA ARG A 11 -18.39 0.58 -7.30
C ARG A 11 -17.77 0.85 -5.93
N TRP A 12 -17.02 1.94 -5.80
CA TRP A 12 -16.17 2.19 -4.63
C TRP A 12 -16.41 3.58 -4.03
N THR A 13 -16.36 3.67 -2.70
CA THR A 13 -16.36 4.93 -1.94
C THR A 13 -15.08 5.02 -1.14
N GLN A 14 -14.40 6.17 -1.17
CA GLN A 14 -13.21 6.38 -0.34
C GLN A 14 -13.58 6.31 1.14
N VAL A 15 -12.76 5.64 1.95
CA VAL A 15 -12.94 5.61 3.39
C VAL A 15 -12.42 6.93 3.98
N ALA A 16 -13.29 7.66 4.69
CA ALA A 16 -12.97 8.96 5.28
C ALA A 16 -12.08 8.83 6.53
N GLY A 17 -11.44 9.92 6.94
CA GLY A 17 -10.62 9.99 8.15
C GLY A 17 -9.17 9.55 7.97
N PHE A 18 -8.71 9.39 6.72
CA PHE A 18 -7.34 9.01 6.40
C PHE A 18 -6.78 9.89 5.28
N ASP A 19 -5.59 10.44 5.52
CA ASP A 19 -4.86 11.28 4.56
C ASP A 19 -3.69 10.49 3.95
N PHE A 20 -4.00 9.32 3.36
CA PHE A 20 -2.98 8.45 2.78
C PHE A 20 -2.40 9.03 1.49
N THR A 21 -1.08 8.94 1.35
CA THR A 21 -0.35 9.41 0.16
C THR A 21 0.19 8.25 -0.68
N ASP A 22 0.66 7.19 -0.05
CA ASP A 22 1.35 6.07 -0.71
C ASP A 22 0.43 4.86 -0.96
N ILE A 23 -0.78 4.88 -0.39
CA ILE A 23 -1.85 3.92 -0.66
C ILE A 23 -3.18 4.62 -0.98
N THR A 24 -4.13 3.87 -1.53
CA THR A 24 -5.53 4.26 -1.54
C THR A 24 -6.40 3.24 -0.82
N TYR A 25 -7.47 3.71 -0.16
CA TYR A 25 -8.34 2.88 0.66
C TYR A 25 -9.82 3.17 0.39
N HIS A 26 -10.52 2.17 -0.11
CA HIS A 26 -11.91 2.29 -0.55
C HIS A 26 -12.77 1.15 -0.02
N ARG A 27 -14.06 1.41 0.14
CA ARG A 27 -15.08 0.43 0.47
C ARG A 27 -16.04 0.23 -0.70
N ALA A 28 -16.39 -1.02 -0.99
CA ALA A 28 -17.37 -1.34 -2.02
C ALA A 28 -18.75 -0.82 -1.61
N LYS A 29 -19.52 -0.29 -2.56
CA LYS A 29 -20.87 0.26 -2.28
C LYS A 29 -21.91 -0.83 -2.01
N GLU A 30 -21.74 -2.01 -2.60
CA GLU A 30 -22.76 -3.07 -2.60
C GLU A 30 -22.55 -4.14 -1.53
N HIS A 31 -21.32 -4.33 -1.05
CA HIS A 31 -20.99 -5.45 -0.16
C HIS A 31 -19.84 -5.13 0.80
N GLY A 32 -19.67 -5.96 1.83
CA GLY A 32 -18.65 -5.83 2.87
C GLY A 32 -17.23 -6.14 2.40
N THR A 33 -16.70 -5.37 1.46
CA THR A 33 -15.34 -5.52 0.93
C THR A 33 -14.63 -4.18 0.86
N VAL A 34 -13.35 -4.19 1.17
CA VAL A 34 -12.49 -3.02 1.00
C VAL A 34 -11.40 -3.29 -0.03
N ARG A 35 -10.95 -2.25 -0.71
CA ARG A 35 -9.82 -2.24 -1.63
C ARG A 35 -8.73 -1.36 -1.05
N ILE A 36 -7.60 -1.97 -0.73
CA ILE A 36 -6.36 -1.29 -0.33
C ILE A 36 -5.37 -1.47 -1.48
N ALA A 37 -4.80 -0.38 -1.99
CA ALA A 37 -3.89 -0.43 -3.12
C ALA A 37 -2.65 0.42 -2.91
N PHE A 38 -1.47 -0.09 -3.29
CA PHE A 38 -0.27 0.73 -3.42
C PHE A 38 -0.50 1.86 -4.43
N ASN A 39 0.04 3.04 -4.16
CA ASN A 39 -0.20 4.25 -4.94
C ASN A 39 1.10 4.99 -5.30
N ARG A 40 2.12 4.22 -5.70
CA ARG A 40 3.42 4.74 -6.19
C ARG A 40 3.79 4.14 -7.55
N PRO A 41 2.89 4.21 -8.56
CA PRO A 41 3.08 3.49 -9.82
C PRO A 41 4.29 3.97 -10.64
N GLU A 42 4.75 5.19 -10.41
CA GLU A 42 5.95 5.80 -10.99
C GLU A 42 7.28 5.13 -10.60
N ILE A 43 7.26 4.24 -9.59
CA ILE A 43 8.38 3.42 -9.15
C ILE A 43 7.96 1.95 -8.96
N ARG A 44 6.97 1.49 -9.74
CA ARG A 44 6.45 0.11 -9.68
C ARG A 44 5.89 -0.28 -8.31
N ASN A 45 5.27 0.68 -7.62
CA ASN A 45 4.63 0.46 -6.32
C ASN A 45 5.59 -0.10 -5.26
N ALA A 46 6.86 0.31 -5.28
CA ALA A 46 7.81 0.00 -4.22
C ALA A 46 7.41 0.68 -2.90
N PHE A 47 7.46 -0.04 -1.78
CA PHE A 47 7.13 0.49 -0.46
C PHE A 47 8.34 1.11 0.24
N ARG A 48 8.12 2.25 0.90
CA ARG A 48 9.03 2.84 1.89
C ARG A 48 8.42 2.71 3.30
N PRO A 49 9.13 3.04 4.39
CA PRO A 49 8.60 2.93 5.74
C PRO A 49 7.23 3.59 5.94
N HIS A 50 7.04 4.78 5.37
CA HIS A 50 5.76 5.49 5.35
C HIS A 50 4.64 4.67 4.69
N THR A 51 4.89 4.09 3.51
CA THR A 51 3.93 3.20 2.84
C THR A 51 3.52 2.01 3.73
N VAL A 52 4.47 1.46 4.49
CA VAL A 52 4.20 0.33 5.40
C VAL A 52 3.33 0.77 6.57
N ASP A 53 3.56 1.98 7.12
CA ASP A 53 2.76 2.54 8.21
C ASP A 53 1.30 2.79 7.77
N GLU A 54 1.10 3.36 6.57
CA GLU A 54 -0.24 3.55 5.99
C GLU A 54 -0.93 2.21 5.73
N LEU A 55 -0.21 1.25 5.15
CA LEU A 55 -0.74 -0.08 4.86
C LEU A 55 -1.17 -0.82 6.13
N PHE A 56 -0.36 -0.75 7.18
CA PHE A 56 -0.70 -1.30 8.49
C PHE A 56 -1.97 -0.63 9.04
N THR A 57 -2.04 0.69 8.99
CA THR A 57 -3.18 1.48 9.49
C THR A 57 -4.49 1.10 8.76
N ALA A 58 -4.46 1.03 7.43
CA ALA A 58 -5.64 0.66 6.64
C ALA A 58 -6.08 -0.79 6.90
N LEU A 59 -5.13 -1.72 6.97
CA LEU A 59 -5.43 -3.13 7.25
C LEU A 59 -5.95 -3.34 8.68
N ASP A 60 -5.42 -2.62 9.67
CA ASP A 60 -5.87 -2.74 11.05
C ASP A 60 -7.25 -2.13 11.24
N HIS A 61 -7.53 -0.99 10.60
CA HIS A 61 -8.89 -0.47 10.52
C HIS A 61 -9.82 -1.50 9.88
N ALA A 62 -9.47 -2.01 8.69
CA ALA A 62 -10.26 -3.03 8.00
C ALA A 62 -10.48 -4.28 8.86
N ARG A 63 -9.50 -4.71 9.67
CA ARG A 63 -9.63 -5.83 10.62
C ARG A 63 -10.71 -5.57 11.67
N GLN A 64 -10.80 -4.35 12.19
CA GLN A 64 -11.72 -3.96 13.27
C GLN A 64 -13.12 -3.58 12.76
N THR A 65 -13.29 -3.29 11.47
CA THR A 65 -14.59 -2.92 10.89
C THR A 65 -15.54 -4.12 10.77
N SER A 66 -16.56 -4.22 11.62
CA SER A 66 -17.41 -5.42 11.72
C SER A 66 -18.17 -5.81 10.44
N ASP A 67 -18.52 -4.85 9.58
CA ASP A 67 -19.27 -5.05 8.33
C ASP A 67 -18.38 -5.21 7.08
N VAL A 68 -17.07 -5.45 7.28
CA VAL A 68 -16.11 -5.83 6.23
C VAL A 68 -15.72 -7.30 6.42
N GLY A 69 -15.98 -8.14 5.42
CA GLY A 69 -15.60 -9.56 5.43
C GLY A 69 -14.38 -9.91 4.56
N CYS A 70 -14.01 -9.04 3.63
CA CYS A 70 -12.94 -9.29 2.66
C CYS A 70 -12.10 -8.04 2.39
N VAL A 71 -10.79 -8.22 2.23
CA VAL A 71 -9.84 -7.20 1.79
C VAL A 71 -9.27 -7.59 0.43
N ILE A 72 -9.37 -6.69 -0.54
CA ILE A 72 -8.62 -6.75 -1.80
C ILE A 72 -7.34 -5.93 -1.61
N LEU A 73 -6.19 -6.57 -1.73
CA LEU A 73 -4.88 -5.92 -1.74
C LEU A 73 -4.35 -5.90 -3.17
N THR A 74 -4.04 -4.71 -3.71
CA THR A 74 -3.62 -4.56 -5.12
C THR A 74 -2.65 -3.38 -5.32
N GLY A 75 -2.37 -3.01 -6.57
CA GLY A 75 -1.57 -1.83 -6.93
C GLY A 75 -2.34 -0.93 -7.89
N ASN A 76 -2.31 0.39 -7.66
CA ASN A 76 -2.78 1.36 -8.64
C ASN A 76 -1.79 1.47 -9.80
N GLY A 77 -2.28 1.93 -10.94
CA GLY A 77 -1.49 2.06 -12.16
C GLY A 77 -2.37 2.35 -13.39
N PRO A 78 -1.77 2.34 -14.59
CA PRO A 78 -0.35 2.07 -14.84
C PRO A 78 0.57 3.22 -14.40
N SER A 79 1.88 3.02 -14.50
CA SER A 79 2.87 4.08 -14.31
C SER A 79 2.66 5.22 -15.29
N PRO A 80 2.60 6.48 -14.82
CA PRO A 80 2.48 7.63 -15.73
C PRO A 80 3.75 7.87 -16.54
N LYS A 81 4.90 7.29 -16.15
CA LYS A 81 6.18 7.48 -16.83
C LYS A 81 6.29 6.68 -18.13
N ASP A 82 5.74 5.47 -18.14
CA ASP A 82 5.99 4.50 -19.21
C ASP A 82 4.85 3.50 -19.46
N GLY A 83 3.70 3.66 -18.79
CA GLY A 83 2.57 2.73 -18.92
C GLY A 83 2.77 1.37 -18.24
N GLY A 84 3.88 1.16 -17.52
CA GLY A 84 4.18 -0.11 -16.87
C GLY A 84 3.25 -0.41 -15.69
N TRP A 85 2.79 -1.66 -15.58
CA TRP A 85 1.92 -2.13 -14.51
C TRP A 85 2.69 -2.83 -13.38
N ALA A 86 2.33 -2.57 -12.13
CA ALA A 86 2.89 -3.25 -10.98
C ALA A 86 1.84 -3.47 -9.88
N PHE A 87 1.85 -4.64 -9.26
CA PHE A 87 1.28 -4.83 -7.94
C PHE A 87 2.16 -4.11 -6.91
N CYS A 88 3.38 -4.63 -6.73
CA CYS A 88 4.39 -4.11 -5.80
C CYS A 88 5.75 -4.72 -6.17
N SER A 89 6.79 -3.90 -6.24
CA SER A 89 8.17 -4.33 -6.52
C SER A 89 9.05 -4.46 -5.27
N GLY A 90 8.43 -4.63 -4.09
CA GLY A 90 9.15 -4.80 -2.84
C GLY A 90 9.58 -3.46 -2.22
N GLY A 91 10.61 -3.49 -1.38
CA GLY A 91 11.06 -2.30 -0.69
C GLY A 91 11.87 -1.35 -1.58
N ASP A 92 11.60 -0.06 -1.46
CA ASP A 92 12.24 1.03 -2.22
C ASP A 92 13.75 1.07 -1.93
N GLN A 93 14.55 0.69 -2.92
CA GLN A 93 16.01 0.60 -2.76
C GLN A 93 16.67 1.97 -2.59
N ARG A 94 16.02 3.06 -2.98
CA ARG A 94 16.57 4.43 -2.88
C ARG A 94 16.72 4.91 -1.45
N ILE A 95 16.06 4.26 -0.49
CA ILE A 95 16.05 4.58 0.95
C ILE A 95 16.54 3.40 1.81
N ARG A 96 17.17 2.39 1.20
CA ARG A 96 17.73 1.23 1.89
C ARG A 96 19.14 1.52 2.38
N GLY A 97 19.31 1.53 3.70
CA GLY A 97 20.61 1.61 4.37
C GLY A 97 21.08 0.26 4.93
N ARG A 98 22.22 0.26 5.64
CA ARG A 98 22.77 -0.97 6.26
C ARG A 98 21.85 -1.56 7.34
N ALA A 99 21.05 -0.72 7.99
CA ALA A 99 20.14 -1.11 9.06
C ALA A 99 18.70 -1.40 8.59
N GLY A 100 18.43 -1.42 7.28
CA GLY A 100 17.08 -1.58 6.72
C GLY A 100 16.60 -0.33 5.98
N TYR A 101 15.28 -0.21 5.81
CA TYR A 101 14.65 0.92 5.09
C TYR A 101 14.47 2.11 6.04
N GLN A 102 14.96 3.28 5.65
CA GLN A 102 14.97 4.47 6.49
C GLN A 102 13.82 5.42 6.17
N TYR A 103 13.34 6.15 7.17
CA TYR A 103 12.45 7.29 6.94
C TYR A 103 13.27 8.41 6.29
N ALA A 104 12.72 8.98 5.22
CA ALA A 104 13.32 10.12 4.54
C ALA A 104 12.24 11.14 4.22
N ASP A 105 12.59 12.42 4.36
CA ASP A 105 11.77 13.52 3.85
C ASP A 105 11.95 13.59 2.33
N GLY A 106 11.28 12.66 1.63
CA GLY A 106 11.35 12.52 0.18
C GLY A 106 11.78 11.12 -0.28
N ASP A 107 12.45 11.09 -1.44
CA ASP A 107 12.70 9.88 -2.24
C ASP A 107 14.18 9.47 -2.28
N SER A 108 15.00 10.00 -1.36
CA SER A 108 16.44 9.74 -1.33
C SER A 108 16.99 9.64 0.09
N LEU A 109 18.04 8.83 0.27
CA LEU A 109 18.81 8.74 1.51
C LEU A 109 19.44 10.07 1.96
N ALA A 110 19.66 11.03 1.05
CA ALA A 110 20.20 12.33 1.43
C ALA A 110 19.27 13.10 2.39
N ALA A 111 17.97 12.77 2.38
CA ALA A 111 16.95 13.32 3.27
C ALA A 111 16.58 12.38 4.42
N SER A 112 17.36 11.31 4.68
CA SER A 112 17.07 10.39 5.78
C SER A 112 17.58 10.94 7.12
N ASP A 113 16.75 10.87 8.16
CA ASP A 113 17.14 11.22 9.53
C ASP A 113 18.12 10.16 10.08
N PRO A 114 19.40 10.50 10.30
CA PRO A 114 20.40 9.55 10.79
C PRO A 114 20.07 9.01 12.19
N ALA A 115 19.27 9.73 12.98
CA ALA A 115 18.86 9.32 14.32
C ALA A 115 17.76 8.25 14.28
N ARG A 116 17.04 8.09 13.16
CA ARG A 116 16.00 7.06 13.01
C ARG A 116 16.60 5.78 12.45
N THR A 117 16.51 4.72 13.25
CA THR A 117 16.98 3.38 12.86
C THR A 117 16.15 2.84 11.69
N GLY A 118 16.81 2.21 10.72
CA GLY A 118 16.13 1.54 9.60
C GLY A 118 15.18 0.45 10.10
N ARG A 119 14.08 0.23 9.37
CA ARG A 119 13.06 -0.77 9.70
C ARG A 119 12.91 -1.81 8.59
N LEU A 120 12.47 -3.01 9.00
CA LEU A 120 12.00 -4.09 8.12
C LEU A 120 10.56 -4.47 8.51
N HIS A 121 9.76 -3.48 8.89
CA HIS A 121 8.45 -3.68 9.53
C HIS A 121 7.33 -4.04 8.56
N ILE A 122 7.62 -4.25 7.27
CA ILE A 122 6.68 -4.96 6.39
C ILE A 122 6.31 -6.34 6.95
N LEU A 123 7.20 -6.95 7.75
CA LEU A 123 6.91 -8.18 8.50
C LEU A 123 5.75 -8.04 9.49
N GLU A 124 5.49 -6.83 10.02
CA GLU A 124 4.32 -6.56 10.86
C GLU A 124 3.03 -6.60 10.04
N VAL A 125 3.04 -6.03 8.84
CA VAL A 125 1.93 -6.13 7.87
C VAL A 125 1.67 -7.57 7.47
N GLN A 126 2.72 -8.36 7.19
CA GLN A 126 2.57 -9.79 6.88
C GLN A 126 1.87 -10.55 8.02
N ARG A 127 2.26 -10.30 9.28
CA ARG A 127 1.61 -10.88 10.45
C ARG A 127 0.17 -10.41 10.60
N LEU A 128 -0.11 -9.12 10.38
CA LEU A 128 -1.45 -8.56 10.44
C LEU A 128 -2.38 -9.23 9.41
N ILE A 129 -1.93 -9.38 8.16
CA ILE A 129 -2.66 -10.11 7.12
C ILE A 129 -2.88 -11.57 7.55
N ARG A 130 -1.85 -12.22 8.11
CA ARG A 130 -1.91 -13.63 8.52
C ARG A 130 -2.89 -13.89 9.66
N PHE A 131 -2.99 -12.97 10.62
CA PHE A 131 -3.75 -13.17 11.86
C PHE A 131 -5.10 -12.47 11.88
N MET A 132 -5.41 -11.62 10.92
CA MET A 132 -6.74 -11.02 10.88
C MET A 132 -7.82 -12.06 10.58
N PRO A 133 -9.00 -11.99 11.23
CA PRO A 133 -10.09 -12.95 11.04
C PRO A 133 -10.91 -12.65 9.77
N LYS A 134 -10.24 -12.30 8.66
CA LYS A 134 -10.84 -11.89 7.38
C LYS A 134 -10.03 -12.42 6.22
N VAL A 135 -10.70 -12.70 5.10
CA VAL A 135 -10.01 -13.13 3.88
C VAL A 135 -9.30 -11.91 3.26
N VAL A 136 -8.02 -12.08 2.93
CA VAL A 136 -7.24 -11.10 2.17
C VAL A 136 -6.89 -11.70 0.82
N ILE A 137 -7.37 -11.08 -0.26
CA ILE A 137 -7.16 -11.51 -1.64
C ILE A 137 -6.16 -10.56 -2.29
N CYS A 138 -5.02 -11.10 -2.72
CA CYS A 138 -4.06 -10.37 -3.53
C CYS A 138 -4.50 -10.36 -4.99
N VAL A 139 -4.71 -9.18 -5.57
CA VAL A 139 -5.00 -8.99 -7.00
C VAL A 139 -3.78 -8.36 -7.64
N VAL A 140 -3.13 -9.11 -8.54
CA VAL A 140 -1.82 -8.78 -9.12
C VAL A 140 -1.98 -8.26 -10.55
N PRO A 141 -2.06 -6.92 -10.78
CA PRO A 141 -2.28 -6.36 -12.13
C PRO A 141 -1.00 -6.24 -12.97
N GLY A 142 0.16 -6.61 -12.42
CA GLY A 142 1.46 -6.47 -13.08
C GLY A 142 2.59 -7.01 -12.21
N TRP A 143 3.79 -6.43 -12.31
CA TRP A 143 4.97 -6.85 -11.53
C TRP A 143 4.67 -7.08 -10.04
N ALA A 144 5.01 -8.28 -9.57
CA ALA A 144 5.09 -8.66 -8.16
C ALA A 144 6.50 -9.22 -7.93
N ALA A 145 7.38 -8.42 -7.33
CA ALA A 145 8.79 -8.73 -7.22
C ALA A 145 9.35 -8.34 -5.84
N GLY A 146 10.34 -9.09 -5.36
CA GLY A 146 11.01 -8.87 -4.08
C GLY A 146 10.92 -10.05 -3.13
#